data_AF-A0A7S1FCF7-F1
#
_entry.id   AF-A0A7S1FCF7-F1
#
_cell.length_a   1.000
_cell.length_b   1.000
_cell.length_c   1.000
_cell.angle_alpha   90.00
_cell.angle_beta   90.00
_cell.angle_gamma   90.00
#
_symmetry.space_group_name_H-M   'P 1'
#
loop_
_entity.id
_entity.type
_entity.pdbx_description
1 polymer ?
#
loop_
_entity_poly.entity_id
_entity_poly.type
_entity_poly.pdbx_seq_one_letter_code
_entity_poly.pdbx_strand_id
1 'polypeptide(L)'
;PGPCHACDGTGSVWVLVVVCIVAGVICLLALGVVLNGDVLTQRSSSVTCACVLGLTFTALQTLGIFDSLALNFVEPLSEILDALTLLSFDIKMMRVGCIFGNSVLFMYLVRQLVAPVCVLVILVFLLVKTRTSGTFFIEAMNTSGTILNLFFISLVVSAIMPMVLYSHPQNRGWSVRAYPSILTDSQAYSMLLATSGLAILFVVIPFLTIVAYGTTRYPRLVASSTGKRRLLAFRFLYCRFRPSCSYFGAVVMSRSLLLCLVPVVVQDDPPTQMLVMSAILQCYLVAHAVACPWKHFGVNLF
;
A
#
# COMPACT_ATOMS: atom_id res chain seq x y z
N PRO A 1 -4.15 14.70 21.79
CA PRO A 1 -5.57 15.10 21.62
C PRO A 1 -5.67 16.59 21.21
N GLY A 2 -5.85 16.85 19.92
CA GLY A 2 -6.09 18.20 19.41
C GLY A 2 -7.55 18.64 19.65
N PRO A 3 -7.83 19.96 19.61
CA PRO A 3 -9.19 20.48 19.76
C PRO A 3 -10.10 20.01 18.61
N CYS A 4 -11.30 19.54 18.96
CA CYS A 4 -12.35 19.26 17.97
C CYS A 4 -12.82 20.59 17.35
N HIS A 5 -12.49 20.82 16.09
CA HIS A 5 -13.06 21.92 15.33
C HIS A 5 -14.45 21.54 14.82
N ALA A 6 -15.41 22.46 14.97
CA ALA A 6 -16.72 22.31 14.36
C ALA A 6 -16.58 22.19 12.84
N CYS A 7 -17.39 21.32 12.23
CA CYS A 7 -17.49 21.24 10.79
C CYS A 7 -18.21 22.51 10.30
N ASP A 8 -17.47 23.56 9.96
CA ASP A 8 -18.04 24.71 9.27
C ASP A 8 -18.52 24.21 7.91
N GLY A 9 -19.85 24.12 7.75
CA GLY A 9 -20.57 23.58 6.58
C GLY A 9 -20.37 24.35 5.27
N THR A 10 -19.25 25.04 5.13
CA THR A 10 -18.83 25.70 3.90
C THR A 10 -18.56 24.64 2.83
N GLY A 11 -19.21 24.78 1.67
CA GLY A 11 -19.13 23.84 0.54
C GLY A 11 -17.73 23.63 -0.07
N SER A 12 -16.67 24.24 0.49
CA SER A 12 -15.29 24.12 0.02
C SER A 12 -14.71 22.71 0.20
N VAL A 13 -15.05 22.00 1.28
CA VAL A 13 -14.53 20.65 1.54
C VAL A 13 -15.02 19.65 0.49
N TRP A 14 -16.29 19.74 0.10
CA TRP A 14 -16.86 18.88 -0.93
C TRP A 14 -16.22 19.07 -2.31
N VAL A 15 -15.94 20.32 -2.68
CA VAL A 15 -15.23 20.62 -3.93
C VAL A 15 -13.83 19.97 -3.92
N LEU A 16 -13.09 20.08 -2.81
CA LEU A 16 -11.78 19.45 -2.68
C LEU A 16 -11.88 17.91 -2.82
N VAL A 17 -12.84 17.28 -2.15
CA VAL A 17 -13.06 15.82 -2.24
C VAL A 17 -13.34 15.39 -3.68
N VAL A 18 -14.24 16.08 -4.38
CA VAL A 18 -14.57 15.78 -5.78
C VAL A 18 -13.35 15.97 -6.68
N VAL A 19 -12.60 17.05 -6.52
CA VAL A 19 -11.37 17.32 -7.28
C VAL A 19 -10.33 16.21 -7.06
N CYS A 20 -10.11 15.78 -5.81
CA CYS A 20 -9.20 14.68 -5.50
C CYS A 20 -9.65 13.36 -6.13
N ILE A 21 -10.95 13.04 -6.11
CA ILE A 21 -11.48 11.83 -6.75
C ILE A 21 -11.28 11.89 -8.26
N VAL A 22 -11.63 13.01 -8.91
CA VAL A 22 -11.47 13.19 -10.36
C VAL A 22 -9.99 13.10 -10.76
N ALA A 23 -9.11 13.81 -10.04
CA ALA A 23 -7.67 13.75 -10.27
C ALA A 23 -7.11 12.33 -10.08
N GLY A 24 -7.57 11.62 -9.04
CA GLY A 24 -7.23 10.23 -8.79
C GLY A 24 -7.65 9.31 -9.94
N VAL A 25 -8.89 9.44 -10.43
CA VAL A 25 -9.37 8.66 -11.58
C VAL A 25 -8.54 8.96 -12.82
N ILE A 26 -8.31 10.23 -13.16
CA ILE A 26 -7.47 10.62 -14.31
C ILE A 26 -6.06 10.01 -14.19
N CYS A 27 -5.47 10.07 -13.00
CA CYS A 27 -4.16 9.48 -12.73
C CYS A 27 -4.16 7.96 -12.96
N LEU A 28 -5.17 7.24 -12.47
CA LEU A 28 -5.30 5.79 -12.66
C LEU A 28 -5.44 5.41 -14.14
N LEU A 29 -6.23 6.18 -14.91
CA LEU A 29 -6.39 5.98 -16.35
C LEU A 29 -5.07 6.21 -17.09
N ALA A 30 -4.37 7.31 -16.77
CA ALA A 30 -3.07 7.62 -17.34
C ALA A 30 -2.03 6.52 -17.03
N LEU A 31 -2.00 6.03 -15.79
CA LEU A 31 -1.16 4.89 -15.40
C LEU A 31 -1.50 3.63 -16.22
N GLY A 32 -2.77 3.34 -16.43
CA GLY A 32 -3.20 2.21 -17.27
C GLY A 32 -2.72 2.31 -18.72
N VAL A 33 -2.61 3.51 -19.28
CA VAL A 33 -2.02 3.72 -20.61
C VAL A 33 -0.51 3.56 -20.57
N VAL A 34 0.17 4.25 -19.64
CA VAL A 34 1.65 4.28 -19.54
C VAL A 34 2.23 2.90 -19.22
N LEU A 35 1.64 2.17 -18.28
CA LEU A 35 2.16 0.87 -17.83
C LEU A 35 2.03 -0.23 -18.89
N ASN A 36 1.09 -0.08 -19.82
CA ASN A 36 0.84 -1.04 -20.90
C ASN A 36 1.40 -0.57 -22.25
N GLY A 37 2.14 0.53 -22.29
CA GLY A 37 2.88 0.95 -23.48
C GLY A 37 4.00 -0.03 -23.84
N ASP A 38 4.39 0.00 -25.12
CA ASP A 38 5.45 -0.86 -25.66
C ASP A 38 6.79 -0.63 -24.93
N VAL A 39 7.39 -1.74 -24.48
CA VAL A 39 8.69 -1.69 -23.77
C VAL A 39 9.80 -1.16 -24.67
N LEU A 40 9.73 -1.47 -25.97
CA LEU A 40 10.78 -1.15 -26.94
C LEU A 40 10.87 0.35 -27.24
N THR A 41 9.76 1.09 -27.06
CA THR A 41 9.72 2.54 -27.26
C THR A 41 10.06 3.32 -25.98
N GLN A 42 10.16 2.63 -24.84
CA GLN A 42 10.39 3.25 -23.56
C GLN A 42 11.88 3.55 -23.36
N ARG A 43 12.23 4.84 -23.19
CA ARG A 43 13.61 5.27 -22.92
C ARG A 43 14.07 4.73 -21.56
N SER A 44 15.31 4.26 -21.49
CA SER A 44 15.93 3.77 -20.24
C SER A 44 15.86 4.81 -19.10
N SER A 45 16.00 6.10 -19.42
CA SER A 45 15.88 7.19 -18.45
C SER A 45 14.49 7.30 -17.83
N SER A 46 13.42 7.07 -18.61
CA SER A 46 12.04 7.09 -18.11
C SER A 46 11.77 5.93 -17.16
N VAL A 47 12.29 4.74 -17.45
CA VAL A 47 12.19 3.57 -16.56
C VAL A 47 12.95 3.81 -15.25
N THR A 48 14.15 4.38 -15.33
CA THR A 48 14.94 4.72 -14.13
C THR A 48 14.23 5.76 -13.27
N CYS A 49 13.70 6.83 -13.86
CA CYS A 49 12.92 7.85 -13.16
C CYS A 49 11.70 7.24 -12.46
N ALA A 50 10.93 6.39 -13.16
CA ALA A 50 9.79 5.69 -12.57
C ALA A 50 10.21 4.77 -11.40
N CYS A 51 11.35 4.09 -11.50
CA CYS A 51 11.88 3.27 -10.41
C CYS A 51 12.27 4.12 -9.19
N VAL A 52 12.98 5.23 -9.39
CA VAL A 52 13.36 6.16 -8.32
C VAL A 52 12.13 6.75 -7.66
N LEU A 53 11.16 7.24 -8.43
CA LEU A 53 9.89 7.74 -7.89
C LEU A 53 9.14 6.67 -7.07
N GLY A 54 9.07 5.44 -7.58
CA GLY A 54 8.46 4.32 -6.85
C GLY A 54 9.22 3.95 -5.57
N LEU A 55 10.54 4.02 -5.57
CA LEU A 55 11.39 3.81 -4.40
C LEU A 55 11.18 4.91 -3.36
N THR A 56 11.20 6.18 -3.77
CA THR A 56 10.89 7.32 -2.91
C THR A 56 9.51 7.15 -2.29
N PHE A 57 8.50 6.83 -3.09
CA PHE A 57 7.15 6.61 -2.59
C PHE A 57 7.07 5.45 -1.58
N THR A 58 7.77 4.34 -1.85
CA THR A 58 7.86 3.22 -0.91
C THR A 58 8.58 3.61 0.38
N ALA A 59 9.63 4.42 0.30
CA ALA A 59 10.34 4.93 1.47
C ALA A 59 9.43 5.82 2.31
N LEU A 60 8.67 6.72 1.68
CA LEU A 60 7.68 7.57 2.35
C LEU A 60 6.57 6.75 3.03
N GLN A 61 6.04 5.72 2.36
CA GLN A 61 5.08 4.80 2.99
C GLN A 61 5.68 4.03 4.17
N THR A 62 6.95 3.63 4.06
CA THR A 62 7.66 2.93 5.13
C THR A 62 7.84 3.85 6.34
N LEU A 63 8.16 5.13 6.10
CA LEU A 63 8.19 6.16 7.15
C LEU A 63 6.81 6.36 7.79
N GLY A 64 5.73 6.31 7.00
CA GLY A 64 4.36 6.38 7.51
C GLY A 64 3.99 5.25 8.50
N ILE A 65 4.66 4.09 8.44
CA ILE A 65 4.45 3.02 9.44
C ILE A 65 4.89 3.48 10.84
N PHE A 66 5.88 4.38 10.94
CA PHE A 66 6.37 4.86 12.23
C PHE A 66 5.32 5.68 12.98
N ASP A 67 4.37 6.31 12.30
CA ASP A 67 3.22 6.98 12.94
C ASP A 67 2.30 5.99 13.69
N SER A 68 2.32 4.71 13.31
CA SER A 68 1.57 3.67 14.03
C SER A 68 2.26 3.20 15.32
N LEU A 69 3.49 3.64 15.61
CA LEU A 69 4.23 3.29 16.82
C LEU A 69 3.65 3.97 18.06
N ALA A 70 3.94 3.42 19.25
CA ALA A 70 3.46 4.00 20.51
C ALA A 70 4.37 5.15 20.99
N LEU A 71 4.85 5.98 20.07
CA LEU A 71 5.77 7.08 20.35
C LEU A 71 5.10 8.42 20.10
N ASN A 72 5.24 9.34 21.04
CA ASN A 72 4.95 10.75 20.80
C ASN A 72 6.22 11.37 20.21
N PHE A 73 6.23 11.59 18.89
CA PHE A 73 7.33 12.29 18.24
C PHE A 73 7.32 13.77 18.61
N VAL A 74 8.51 14.32 18.84
CA VAL A 74 8.70 15.76 19.09
C VAL A 74 8.66 16.52 17.76
N GLU A 75 8.13 17.74 17.75
CA GLU A 75 8.21 18.64 16.60
C GLU A 75 9.68 18.87 16.19
N PRO A 76 10.02 18.89 14.89
CA PRO A 76 9.16 18.94 13.70
C PRO A 76 8.82 17.56 13.09
N LEU A 77 9.25 16.47 13.71
CA LEU A 77 9.11 15.13 13.12
C LEU A 77 7.64 14.70 13.03
N SER A 78 6.82 15.08 14.01
CA SER A 78 5.37 14.86 14.00
C SER A 78 4.71 15.49 12.77
N GLU A 79 5.02 16.75 12.46
CA GLU A 79 4.45 17.46 11.30
C GLU A 79 4.83 16.82 9.97
N ILE A 80 6.08 16.35 9.86
CA ILE A 80 6.55 15.63 8.67
C ILE A 80 5.79 14.32 8.52
N LEU A 81 5.66 13.53 9.60
CA LEU A 81 4.92 12.28 9.58
C LEU A 81 3.44 12.51 9.25
N ASP A 82 2.81 13.53 9.82
CA ASP A 82 1.44 13.96 9.51
C ASP A 82 1.28 14.28 8.02
N ALA A 83 2.23 15.01 7.42
CA ALA A 83 2.22 15.30 5.98
C ALA A 83 2.35 14.02 5.12
N LEU A 84 3.12 13.03 5.59
CA LEU A 84 3.28 11.74 4.90
C LEU A 84 2.03 10.86 4.96
N THR A 85 1.12 11.05 5.93
CA THR A 85 -0.15 10.32 5.99
C THR A 85 -1.05 10.56 4.77
N LEU A 86 -0.91 11.72 4.12
CA LEU A 86 -1.62 12.07 2.89
C LEU A 86 -1.26 11.12 1.74
N LEU A 87 0.01 10.72 1.65
CA LEU A 87 0.51 9.75 0.67
C LEU A 87 0.11 8.30 1.02
N SER A 88 -0.27 8.03 2.28
CA SER A 88 -0.70 6.71 2.75
C SER A 88 -2.21 6.45 2.60
N PHE A 89 -2.93 7.29 1.85
CA PHE A 89 -4.40 7.25 1.75
C PHE A 89 -5.11 7.30 3.11
N ASP A 90 -4.61 8.11 4.06
CA ASP A 90 -5.37 8.32 5.28
C ASP A 90 -6.51 9.33 5.05
N ILE A 91 -7.73 8.80 5.06
CA ILE A 91 -8.99 9.53 4.88
C ILE A 91 -9.20 10.59 5.99
N LYS A 92 -8.47 10.51 7.12
CA LYS A 92 -8.48 11.52 8.18
C LYS A 92 -8.20 12.94 7.66
N MET A 93 -7.32 13.08 6.67
CA MET A 93 -6.96 14.37 6.06
C MET A 93 -8.13 15.01 5.30
N MET A 94 -9.01 14.20 4.69
CA MET A 94 -10.12 14.69 3.86
C MET A 94 -11.36 15.10 4.66
N ARG A 95 -11.30 15.12 6.00
CA ARG A 95 -12.41 15.46 6.92
C ARG A 95 -13.74 14.78 6.53
N VAL A 96 -13.66 13.55 6.04
CA VAL A 96 -14.79 12.79 5.49
C VAL A 96 -15.89 12.54 6.53
N GLY A 97 -15.56 12.59 7.83
CA GLY A 97 -16.54 12.54 8.92
C GLY A 97 -17.51 13.72 8.99
N CYS A 98 -17.10 14.91 8.51
CA CYS A 98 -18.02 16.04 8.38
C CYS A 98 -19.07 15.81 7.27
N ILE A 99 -18.83 14.86 6.38
CA ILE A 99 -19.64 14.61 5.20
C ILE A 99 -20.54 13.38 5.40
N PHE A 100 -19.97 12.24 5.75
CA PHE A 100 -20.68 10.96 5.80
C PHE A 100 -21.12 10.56 7.21
N GLY A 101 -20.96 11.46 8.19
CA GLY A 101 -21.28 11.24 9.60
C GLY A 101 -20.15 10.56 10.38
N ASN A 102 -20.33 10.45 11.70
CA ASN A 102 -19.27 10.10 12.64
C ASN A 102 -19.14 8.60 12.96
N SER A 103 -19.72 7.71 12.15
CA SER A 103 -19.60 6.27 12.44
C SER A 103 -18.23 5.73 12.01
N VAL A 104 -17.44 5.30 13.00
CA VAL A 104 -16.09 4.77 12.81
C VAL A 104 -16.08 3.57 11.86
N LEU A 105 -17.07 2.68 12.00
CA LEU A 105 -17.20 1.48 11.16
C LEU A 105 -17.39 1.84 9.69
N PHE A 106 -18.24 2.83 9.37
CA PHE A 106 -18.47 3.25 7.99
C PHE A 106 -17.22 3.85 7.37
N MET A 107 -16.50 4.72 8.10
CA MET A 107 -15.24 5.29 7.61
C MET A 107 -14.21 4.21 7.34
N TYR A 108 -14.13 3.21 8.23
CA TYR A 108 -13.23 2.08 8.06
C TYR A 108 -13.62 1.23 6.84
N LEU A 109 -14.92 0.95 6.64
CA LEU A 109 -15.42 0.23 5.46
C LEU A 109 -15.10 0.97 4.16
N VAL A 110 -15.36 2.28 4.10
CA VAL A 110 -15.02 3.10 2.94
C VAL A 110 -13.52 3.02 2.65
N ARG A 111 -12.69 3.11 3.69
CA ARG A 111 -11.23 2.95 3.56
C ARG A 111 -10.82 1.60 2.95
N GLN A 112 -11.45 0.50 3.36
CA GLN A 112 -11.17 -0.82 2.79
C GLN A 112 -11.68 -0.98 1.35
N LEU A 113 -12.72 -0.27 0.96
CA LEU A 113 -13.31 -0.33 -0.38
C LEU A 113 -12.55 0.50 -1.42
N VAL A 114 -11.68 1.44 -1.02
CA VAL A 114 -10.90 2.28 -1.95
C VAL A 114 -10.12 1.44 -2.97
N ALA A 115 -9.31 0.49 -2.51
CA ALA A 115 -8.49 -0.34 -3.42
C ALA A 115 -9.34 -1.19 -4.40
N PRO A 116 -10.35 -1.96 -3.92
CA PRO A 116 -11.26 -2.68 -4.79
C PRO A 116 -11.93 -1.78 -5.84
N VAL A 117 -12.37 -0.59 -5.45
CA VAL A 117 -12.98 0.39 -6.37
C VAL A 117 -11.97 0.89 -7.40
N CYS A 118 -10.74 1.23 -7.00
CA CYS A 118 -9.68 1.62 -7.93
C CYS A 118 -9.37 0.51 -8.95
N VAL A 119 -9.29 -0.74 -8.50
CA VAL A 119 -9.09 -1.89 -9.39
C VAL A 119 -10.28 -2.05 -10.33
N LEU A 120 -11.52 -1.94 -9.84
CA LEU A 120 -12.73 -2.02 -10.66
C LEU A 120 -12.76 -0.93 -11.75
N VAL A 121 -12.47 0.32 -11.41
CA VAL A 121 -12.39 1.44 -12.38
C VAL A 121 -11.41 1.13 -13.50
N ILE A 122 -10.26 0.56 -13.16
CA ILE A 122 -9.24 0.18 -14.14
C ILE A 122 -9.68 -0.99 -14.99
N LEU A 123 -10.31 -2.01 -14.40
CA LEU A 123 -10.84 -3.14 -15.14
C LEU A 123 -11.90 -2.68 -16.15
N VAL A 124 -12.80 -1.78 -15.75
CA VAL A 124 -13.81 -1.19 -16.65
C VAL A 124 -13.13 -0.41 -17.78
N PHE A 125 -12.18 0.46 -17.45
CA PHE A 125 -11.44 1.22 -18.47
C PHE A 125 -10.71 0.32 -19.47
N LEU A 126 -9.96 -0.66 -18.96
CA LEU A 126 -9.22 -1.59 -19.80
C LEU A 126 -10.16 -2.47 -20.62
N LEU A 127 -11.33 -2.86 -20.10
CA LEU A 127 -12.32 -3.62 -20.85
C LEU A 127 -12.83 -2.82 -22.05
N VAL A 128 -13.11 -1.52 -21.85
CA VAL A 128 -13.50 -0.62 -22.95
C VAL A 128 -12.36 -0.45 -23.96
N LYS A 129 -11.14 -0.20 -23.48
CA LYS A 129 -9.95 0.00 -24.33
C LYS A 129 -9.59 -1.24 -25.14
N THR A 130 -9.60 -2.43 -24.53
CA THR A 130 -9.04 -3.67 -25.10
C THR A 130 -10.07 -4.52 -25.84
N ARG A 131 -11.33 -4.07 -25.94
CA ARG A 131 -12.36 -4.66 -26.83
C ARG A 131 -11.86 -4.81 -28.27
N THR A 132 -10.82 -4.06 -28.66
CA THR A 132 -10.18 -4.06 -29.97
C THR A 132 -8.91 -4.91 -30.09
N SER A 133 -8.25 -5.30 -28.99
CA SER A 133 -6.87 -5.86 -29.02
C SER A 133 -6.71 -7.27 -28.46
N GLY A 134 -7.68 -7.80 -27.69
CA GLY A 134 -7.59 -9.14 -27.08
C GLY A 134 -6.49 -9.30 -26.01
N THR A 135 -5.91 -8.19 -25.54
CA THR A 135 -4.84 -8.14 -24.52
C THR A 135 -5.36 -7.84 -23.12
N PHE A 136 -6.68 -7.75 -22.93
CA PHE A 136 -7.36 -7.36 -21.67
C PHE A 136 -6.72 -7.96 -20.42
N PHE A 137 -6.64 -9.28 -20.34
CA PHE A 137 -6.15 -9.97 -19.14
C PHE A 137 -4.71 -9.61 -18.78
N ILE A 138 -3.85 -9.42 -19.78
CA ILE A 138 -2.44 -9.06 -19.57
C ILE A 138 -2.34 -7.65 -19.00
N GLU A 139 -3.03 -6.71 -19.64
CA GLU A 139 -3.03 -5.31 -19.24
C GLU A 139 -3.67 -5.14 -17.85
N ALA A 140 -4.76 -5.86 -17.60
CA ALA A 140 -5.47 -5.85 -16.32
C ALA A 140 -4.57 -6.34 -15.18
N MET A 141 -3.93 -7.50 -15.34
CA MET A 141 -3.01 -8.06 -14.34
C MET A 141 -1.80 -7.15 -14.11
N ASN A 142 -1.20 -6.62 -15.17
CA ASN A 142 -0.04 -5.74 -15.05
C ASN A 142 -0.39 -4.42 -14.34
N THR A 143 -1.50 -3.79 -14.71
CA THR A 143 -1.91 -2.50 -14.13
C THR A 143 -2.36 -2.65 -12.69
N SER A 144 -3.26 -3.61 -12.42
CA SER A 144 -3.74 -3.89 -11.05
C SER A 144 -2.59 -4.33 -10.14
N GLY A 145 -1.73 -5.22 -10.62
CA GLY A 145 -0.55 -5.66 -9.89
C GLY A 145 0.41 -4.51 -9.59
N THR A 146 0.60 -3.56 -10.52
CA THR A 146 1.45 -2.38 -10.27
C THR A 146 0.87 -1.49 -9.19
N ILE A 147 -0.45 -1.24 -9.20
CA ILE A 147 -1.10 -0.39 -8.22
C ILE A 147 -1.13 -1.05 -6.84
N LEU A 148 -1.47 -2.34 -6.78
CA LEU A 148 -1.43 -3.10 -5.53
C LEU A 148 -0.02 -3.15 -4.96
N ASN A 149 1.01 -3.32 -5.80
CA ASN A 149 2.43 -3.25 -5.40
C ASN A 149 2.82 -1.86 -4.87
N LEU A 150 2.35 -0.80 -5.55
CA LEU A 150 2.65 0.60 -5.18
C LEU A 150 2.03 0.98 -3.83
N PHE A 151 0.81 0.52 -3.55
CA PHE A 151 0.06 0.87 -2.33
C PHE A 151 0.04 -0.25 -1.29
N PHE A 152 0.89 -1.28 -1.44
CA PHE A 152 0.84 -2.48 -0.62
C PHE A 152 0.95 -2.16 0.88
N ILE A 153 1.89 -1.31 1.29
CA ILE A 153 2.07 -0.92 2.69
C ILE A 153 0.81 -0.24 3.22
N SER A 154 0.30 0.78 2.52
CA SER A 154 -0.92 1.49 2.90
C SER A 154 -2.11 0.56 3.06
N LEU A 155 -2.26 -0.42 2.17
CA LEU A 155 -3.34 -1.41 2.23
C LEU A 155 -3.20 -2.33 3.44
N VAL A 156 -1.99 -2.82 3.71
CA VAL A 156 -1.75 -3.69 4.87
C VAL A 156 -1.94 -2.92 6.17
N VAL A 157 -1.34 -1.73 6.32
CA VAL A 157 -1.53 -0.85 7.50
C VAL A 157 -3.00 -0.55 7.72
N SER A 158 -3.72 -0.20 6.64
CA SER A 158 -5.17 0.02 6.70
C SER A 158 -5.91 -1.22 7.20
N ALA A 159 -5.58 -2.40 6.68
CA ALA A 159 -6.25 -3.65 7.04
C ALA A 159 -5.96 -4.06 8.50
N ILE A 160 -4.74 -3.89 9.00
CA ILE A 160 -4.37 -4.31 10.36
C ILE A 160 -4.63 -3.24 11.43
N MET A 161 -5.01 -2.02 11.05
CA MET A 161 -5.22 -0.90 11.97
C MET A 161 -6.06 -1.26 13.21
N PRO A 162 -7.19 -2.00 13.11
CA PRO A 162 -7.97 -2.37 14.30
C PRO A 162 -7.22 -3.29 15.28
N MET A 163 -6.18 -3.99 14.82
CA MET A 163 -5.37 -4.91 15.62
C MET A 163 -4.25 -4.21 16.38
N VAL A 164 -3.99 -2.92 16.11
CA VAL A 164 -3.00 -2.13 16.83
C VAL A 164 -3.67 -1.55 18.08
N LEU A 165 -3.43 -2.20 19.21
CA LEU A 165 -4.02 -1.85 20.50
C LEU A 165 -3.04 -1.06 21.37
N TYR A 166 -3.58 -0.40 22.38
CA TYR A 166 -2.81 0.08 23.51
C TYR A 166 -3.56 -0.17 24.82
N SER A 167 -2.80 -0.40 25.88
CA SER A 167 -3.33 -0.57 27.24
C SER A 167 -3.55 0.78 27.91
N HIS A 168 -4.66 0.89 28.65
CA HIS A 168 -4.92 2.05 29.49
C HIS A 168 -4.20 1.93 30.83
N PRO A 169 -3.70 3.05 31.39
CA PRO A 169 -3.18 3.04 32.76
C PRO A 169 -4.27 2.56 33.74
N GLN A 170 -3.87 1.80 34.76
CA GLN A 170 -4.74 1.23 35.80
C GLN A 170 -5.61 0.04 35.36
N ASN A 171 -5.15 -0.80 34.43
CA ASN A 171 -5.83 -2.05 34.02
C ASN A 171 -7.27 -1.84 33.51
N ARG A 172 -7.58 -0.69 32.89
CA ARG A 172 -8.93 -0.38 32.37
C ARG A 172 -9.22 -1.00 31.00
N GLY A 173 -8.55 -2.10 30.67
CA GLY A 173 -8.66 -2.79 29.39
C GLY A 173 -7.82 -2.17 28.27
N TRP A 174 -8.18 -2.55 27.04
CA TRP A 174 -7.45 -2.21 25.83
C TRP A 174 -8.37 -1.43 24.87
N SER A 175 -7.76 -0.52 24.11
CA SER A 175 -8.46 0.21 23.05
C SER A 175 -7.68 0.18 21.75
N VAL A 176 -8.41 0.34 20.65
CA VAL A 176 -7.80 0.51 19.32
C VAL A 176 -7.06 1.85 19.29
N ARG A 177 -5.78 1.85 18.93
CA ARG A 177 -4.94 3.06 18.92
C ARG A 177 -5.49 4.14 17.99
N ALA A 178 -5.94 3.74 16.79
CA ALA A 178 -6.51 4.66 15.81
C ALA A 178 -7.87 5.22 16.23
N TYR A 179 -8.61 4.51 17.10
CA TYR A 179 -9.93 4.88 17.58
C TYR A 179 -10.06 4.63 19.09
N PRO A 180 -9.49 5.54 19.93
CA PRO A 180 -9.47 5.39 21.39
C PRO A 180 -10.84 5.19 22.05
N SER A 181 -11.93 5.59 21.39
CA SER A 181 -13.31 5.41 21.86
C SER A 181 -13.81 3.96 21.77
N ILE A 182 -13.10 3.08 21.07
CA ILE A 182 -13.49 1.68 20.86
C ILE A 182 -12.67 0.79 21.78
N LEU A 183 -13.36 0.20 22.76
CA LEU A 183 -12.84 -0.80 23.68
C LEU A 183 -12.90 -2.20 23.05
N THR A 184 -11.96 -3.07 23.41
CA THR A 184 -11.89 -4.45 22.90
C THR A 184 -13.12 -5.30 23.23
N ASP A 185 -13.85 -4.97 24.28
CA ASP A 185 -15.04 -5.73 24.70
C ASP A 185 -16.32 -5.28 23.97
N SER A 186 -16.22 -4.28 23.10
CA SER A 186 -17.38 -3.70 22.40
C SER A 186 -17.77 -4.48 21.14
N GLN A 187 -19.06 -4.48 20.80
CA GLN A 187 -19.55 -5.03 19.52
C GLN A 187 -18.91 -4.31 18.31
N ALA A 188 -18.63 -3.02 18.44
CA ALA A 188 -17.98 -2.22 17.40
C ALA A 188 -16.57 -2.77 17.08
N TYR A 189 -15.81 -3.18 18.09
CA TYR A 189 -14.50 -3.81 17.91
C TYR A 189 -14.60 -5.12 17.12
N SER A 190 -15.56 -6.00 17.46
CA SER A 190 -15.79 -7.24 16.72
C SER A 190 -16.11 -7.01 15.25
N MET A 191 -16.91 -5.97 14.93
CA MET A 191 -17.21 -5.59 13.54
C MET A 191 -15.98 -5.06 12.79
N LEU A 192 -15.13 -4.27 13.46
CA LEU A 192 -13.86 -3.80 12.90
C LEU A 192 -12.90 -4.96 12.63
N LEU A 193 -12.79 -5.92 13.55
CA LEU A 193 -11.99 -7.13 13.37
C LEU A 193 -12.52 -7.99 12.23
N ALA A 194 -13.83 -8.19 12.12
CA ALA A 194 -14.43 -8.92 11.00
C ALA A 194 -14.10 -8.27 9.65
N THR A 195 -14.23 -6.93 9.58
CA THR A 195 -13.90 -6.16 8.37
C THR A 195 -12.41 -6.22 8.04
N SER A 196 -11.54 -6.15 9.06
CA SER A 196 -10.08 -6.34 8.93
C SER A 196 -9.74 -7.73 8.39
N GLY A 197 -10.33 -8.78 8.95
CA GLY A 197 -10.14 -10.16 8.48
C GLY A 197 -10.55 -10.34 7.03
N LEU A 198 -11.67 -9.77 6.61
CA LEU A 198 -12.12 -9.78 5.21
C LEU A 198 -11.13 -9.04 4.30
N ALA A 199 -10.64 -7.86 4.69
CA ALA A 199 -9.66 -7.11 3.91
C ALA A 199 -8.34 -7.89 3.74
N ILE A 200 -7.84 -8.52 4.81
CA ILE A 200 -6.64 -9.36 4.74
C ILE A 200 -6.89 -10.56 3.82
N LEU A 201 -8.02 -11.25 3.98
CA LEU A 201 -8.36 -12.45 3.22
C LEU A 201 -8.57 -12.19 1.73
N PHE A 202 -9.22 -11.08 1.35
CA PHE A 202 -9.60 -10.81 -0.03
C PHE A 202 -8.65 -9.86 -0.77
N VAL A 203 -7.82 -9.08 -0.07
CA VAL A 203 -6.89 -8.13 -0.69
C VAL A 203 -5.43 -8.53 -0.47
N VAL A 204 -5.01 -8.68 0.80
CA VAL A 204 -3.60 -8.89 1.15
C VAL A 204 -3.12 -10.28 0.74
N ILE A 205 -3.81 -11.33 1.19
CA ILE A 205 -3.42 -12.73 0.95
C ILE A 205 -3.44 -13.07 -0.55
N PRO A 206 -4.48 -12.72 -1.34
CA PRO A 206 -4.49 -13.06 -2.76
C PRO A 206 -3.38 -12.35 -3.53
N PHE A 207 -3.08 -11.10 -3.20
CA PHE A 207 -1.98 -10.38 -3.83
C PHE A 207 -0.62 -11.01 -3.51
N LEU A 208 -0.34 -11.34 -2.24
CA LEU A 208 0.89 -12.06 -1.87
C LEU A 208 0.98 -13.43 -2.55
N THR A 209 -0.14 -14.14 -2.66
CA THR A 209 -0.22 -15.43 -3.36
C THR A 209 0.13 -15.28 -4.83
N ILE A 210 -0.37 -14.23 -5.50
CA ILE A 210 -0.03 -13.92 -6.90
C ILE A 210 1.46 -13.61 -7.05
N VAL A 211 2.04 -12.83 -6.13
CA VAL A 211 3.47 -12.50 -6.13
C VAL A 211 4.33 -13.75 -5.93
N ALA A 212 3.97 -14.62 -4.98
CA ALA A 212 4.67 -15.88 -4.73
C ALA A 212 4.52 -16.86 -5.91
N TYR A 213 3.31 -16.99 -6.46
CA TYR A 213 3.05 -17.81 -7.64
C TYR A 213 3.85 -17.33 -8.85
N GLY A 214 3.85 -16.02 -9.12
CA GLY A 214 4.66 -15.43 -10.17
C GLY A 214 6.13 -15.82 -9.98
N THR A 215 6.69 -15.49 -8.82
CA THR A 215 8.09 -15.71 -8.48
C THR A 215 8.52 -17.17 -8.67
N THR A 216 7.75 -18.12 -8.14
CA THR A 216 8.05 -19.56 -8.25
C THR A 216 7.92 -20.10 -9.67
N ARG A 217 7.03 -19.51 -10.48
CA ARG A 217 6.81 -19.93 -11.87
C ARG A 217 7.71 -19.22 -12.87
N TYR A 218 8.47 -18.20 -12.47
CA TYR A 218 9.31 -17.40 -13.36
C TYR A 218 10.20 -18.25 -14.30
N PRO A 219 10.98 -19.25 -13.84
CA PRO A 219 11.86 -20.01 -14.73
C PRO A 219 11.09 -20.76 -15.83
N ARG A 220 9.94 -21.33 -15.47
CA ARG A 220 9.06 -22.05 -16.41
C ARG A 220 8.39 -21.11 -17.41
N LEU A 221 8.06 -19.88 -16.99
CA LEU A 221 7.46 -18.86 -17.84
C LEU A 221 8.44 -18.32 -18.88
N VAL A 222 9.72 -18.21 -18.56
CA VAL A 222 10.75 -17.73 -19.51
C VAL A 222 11.10 -18.81 -20.54
N ALA A 223 11.11 -20.08 -20.16
CA ALA A 223 11.47 -21.19 -21.05
C ALA A 223 10.40 -21.50 -22.13
N SER A 224 9.12 -21.18 -21.88
CA SER A 224 8.01 -21.50 -22.78
C SER A 224 7.63 -20.33 -23.70
N SER A 225 7.33 -20.63 -24.98
CA SER A 225 6.81 -19.63 -25.94
C SER A 225 5.47 -19.02 -25.49
N THR A 226 4.53 -19.84 -24.99
CA THR A 226 3.27 -19.38 -24.38
C THR A 226 3.52 -18.64 -23.05
N GLY A 227 4.59 -19.02 -22.34
CA GLY A 227 5.03 -18.39 -21.11
C GLY A 227 5.39 -16.91 -21.27
N LYS A 228 5.95 -16.51 -22.42
CA LYS A 228 6.27 -15.10 -22.73
C LYS A 228 5.07 -14.17 -22.62
N ARG A 229 3.89 -14.59 -23.10
CA ARG A 229 2.66 -13.79 -23.01
C ARG A 229 2.19 -13.62 -21.55
N ARG A 230 2.32 -14.66 -20.73
CA ARG A 230 2.01 -14.60 -19.29
C ARG A 230 3.05 -13.78 -18.52
N LEU A 231 4.31 -13.78 -18.95
CA LEU A 231 5.36 -12.97 -18.35
C LEU A 231 5.03 -11.46 -18.43
N LEU A 232 4.38 -11.02 -19.51
CA LEU A 232 3.89 -9.65 -19.66
C LEU A 232 2.84 -9.28 -18.61
N ALA A 233 1.99 -10.23 -18.19
CA ALA A 233 0.99 -9.99 -17.15
C ALA A 233 1.64 -9.76 -15.77
N PHE A 234 2.82 -10.34 -15.54
CA PHE A 234 3.64 -10.14 -14.34
C PHE A 234 4.72 -9.07 -14.52
N ARG A 235 4.59 -8.19 -15.53
CA ARG A 235 5.56 -7.10 -15.75
C ARG A 235 5.69 -6.21 -14.50
N PHE A 236 4.60 -5.97 -13.77
CA PHE A 236 4.63 -5.26 -12.48
C PHE A 236 5.62 -5.83 -11.45
N LEU A 237 5.90 -7.14 -11.52
CA LEU A 237 6.80 -7.83 -10.60
C LEU A 237 8.25 -7.79 -11.12
N TYR A 238 8.46 -8.05 -12.41
CA TYR A 238 9.80 -8.27 -12.98
C TYR A 238 10.42 -7.08 -13.69
N CYS A 239 9.65 -6.06 -14.10
CA CYS A 239 10.14 -5.01 -15.00
C CYS A 239 11.35 -4.26 -14.44
N ARG A 240 11.44 -4.11 -13.12
CA ARG A 240 12.50 -3.38 -12.40
C ARG A 240 13.73 -4.23 -12.05
N PHE A 241 13.61 -5.56 -12.01
CA PHE A 241 14.66 -6.44 -11.51
C PHE A 241 15.42 -7.17 -12.62
N ARG A 242 16.69 -7.50 -12.36
CA ARG A 242 17.49 -8.35 -13.23
C ARG A 242 16.85 -9.75 -13.33
N PRO A 243 16.90 -10.41 -14.49
CA PRO A 243 16.38 -11.77 -14.66
C PRO A 243 16.94 -12.79 -13.65
N SER A 244 18.20 -12.63 -13.24
CA SER A 244 18.85 -13.47 -12.23
C SER A 244 18.30 -13.29 -10.81
N CYS A 245 17.63 -12.17 -10.54
CA CYS A 245 17.10 -11.80 -9.22
C CYS A 245 15.58 -11.59 -9.26
N SER A 246 14.87 -12.37 -10.08
CA SER A 246 13.40 -12.23 -10.24
C SER A 246 12.61 -12.47 -8.95
N TYR A 247 13.19 -13.18 -7.98
CA TYR A 247 12.60 -13.42 -6.67
C TYR A 247 12.60 -12.19 -5.75
N PHE A 248 13.38 -11.17 -6.06
CA PHE A 248 13.54 -10.01 -5.18
C PHE A 248 12.25 -9.20 -5.02
N GLY A 249 11.34 -9.27 -6.00
CA GLY A 249 10.01 -8.68 -5.86
C GLY A 249 9.21 -9.27 -4.70
N ALA A 250 9.30 -10.58 -4.46
CA ALA A 250 8.70 -11.22 -3.30
C ALA A 250 9.39 -10.78 -2.00
N VAL A 251 10.73 -10.69 -1.99
CA VAL A 251 11.50 -10.21 -0.82
C VAL A 251 11.07 -8.81 -0.40
N VAL A 252 10.89 -7.88 -1.34
CA VAL A 252 10.41 -6.52 -1.05
C VAL A 252 9.01 -6.54 -0.44
N MET A 253 8.09 -7.35 -0.95
CA MET A 253 6.73 -7.47 -0.41
C MET A 253 6.72 -8.10 0.98
N SER A 254 7.53 -9.15 1.20
CA SER A 254 7.71 -9.78 2.51
C SER A 254 8.26 -8.79 3.54
N ARG A 255 9.29 -8.01 3.19
CA ARG A 255 9.82 -6.94 4.05
C ARG A 255 8.71 -5.95 4.42
N SER A 256 7.97 -5.45 3.44
CA SER A 256 6.88 -4.50 3.69
C SER A 256 5.80 -5.08 4.61
N LEU A 257 5.42 -6.35 4.41
CA LEU A 257 4.46 -7.03 5.30
C LEU A 257 5.00 -7.14 6.73
N LEU A 258 6.25 -7.58 6.91
CA LEU A 258 6.88 -7.73 8.22
C LEU A 258 6.92 -6.41 8.97
N LEU A 259 7.26 -5.30 8.30
CA LEU A 259 7.26 -3.97 8.92
C LEU A 259 5.86 -3.56 9.40
N CYS A 260 4.82 -3.80 8.60
CA CYS A 260 3.45 -3.50 9.02
C CYS A 260 3.02 -4.34 10.23
N LEU A 261 3.48 -5.58 10.35
CA LEU A 261 3.10 -6.47 11.46
C LEU A 261 3.78 -6.13 12.79
N VAL A 262 4.88 -5.37 12.80
CA VAL A 262 5.59 -5.00 14.05
C VAL A 262 4.67 -4.37 15.10
N PRO A 263 3.90 -3.29 14.80
CA PRO A 263 3.01 -2.68 15.80
C PRO A 263 1.85 -3.59 16.27
N VAL A 264 1.56 -4.66 15.54
CA VAL A 264 0.54 -5.65 15.92
C VAL A 264 1.12 -6.71 16.85
N VAL A 265 2.33 -7.19 16.56
CA VAL A 265 3.00 -8.26 17.31
C VAL A 265 3.64 -7.75 18.59
N VAL A 266 4.34 -6.62 18.53
CA VAL A 266 4.96 -5.97 19.67
C VAL A 266 4.06 -4.80 20.05
N GLN A 267 3.22 -4.96 21.06
CA GLN A 267 2.31 -3.90 21.54
C GLN A 267 2.91 -3.25 22.79
N ASP A 268 2.67 -1.94 22.97
CA ASP A 268 3.04 -1.16 24.16
C ASP A 268 4.53 -1.15 24.58
N ASP A 269 5.45 -1.60 23.71
CA ASP A 269 6.90 -1.53 23.94
C ASP A 269 7.62 -0.85 22.76
N PRO A 270 7.64 0.50 22.72
CA PRO A 270 8.22 1.23 21.60
C PRO A 270 9.71 0.96 21.33
N PRO A 271 10.59 0.85 22.34
CA PRO A 271 11.98 0.47 22.12
C PRO A 271 12.13 -0.85 21.34
N THR A 272 11.36 -1.88 21.72
CA THR A 272 11.39 -3.16 21.01
C THR A 272 10.80 -3.06 19.61
N GLN A 273 9.72 -2.28 19.41
CA GLN A 273 9.18 -2.00 18.08
C GLN A 273 10.26 -1.39 17.15
N MET A 274 10.97 -0.37 17.63
CA MET A 274 12.04 0.29 16.86
C MET A 274 13.20 -0.66 16.56
N LEU A 275 13.61 -1.47 17.53
CA LEU A 275 14.68 -2.45 17.36
C LEU A 275 14.33 -3.51 16.31
N VAL A 276 13.11 -4.04 16.37
CA VAL A 276 12.62 -5.04 15.40
C VAL A 276 12.49 -4.44 14.00
N MET A 277 11.94 -3.23 13.86
CA MET A 277 11.87 -2.56 12.55
C MET A 277 13.26 -2.30 11.98
N SER A 278 14.21 -1.83 12.81
CA SER A 278 15.60 -1.60 12.40
C SER A 278 16.27 -2.89 11.93
N ALA A 279 16.08 -3.99 12.66
CA ALA A 279 16.61 -5.31 12.26
C ALA A 279 16.04 -5.78 10.91
N ILE A 280 14.73 -5.62 10.67
CA ILE A 280 14.10 -5.97 9.39
C ILE A 280 14.70 -5.14 8.24
N LEU A 281 14.87 -3.83 8.43
CA LEU A 281 15.45 -2.93 7.43
C LEU A 281 16.91 -3.24 7.13
N GLN A 282 17.72 -3.53 8.16
CA GLN A 282 19.13 -3.92 8.01
C GLN A 282 19.26 -5.25 7.26
N CYS A 283 18.49 -6.27 7.62
CA CYS A 283 18.46 -7.55 6.90
C CYS A 283 18.10 -7.37 5.42
N TYR A 284 17.11 -6.51 5.13
CA TYR A 284 16.76 -6.17 3.76
C TYR A 284 17.89 -5.43 3.03
N LEU A 285 18.57 -4.49 3.68
CA LEU A 285 19.68 -3.74 3.10
C LEU A 285 20.84 -4.68 2.73
N VAL A 286 21.19 -5.63 3.61
CA VAL A 286 22.20 -6.66 3.32
C VAL A 286 21.78 -7.51 2.13
N ALA A 287 20.52 -7.97 2.10
CA ALA A 287 20.00 -8.76 0.98
C ALA A 287 20.02 -7.97 -0.35
N HIS A 288 19.68 -6.69 -0.31
CA HIS A 288 19.74 -5.79 -1.47
C HIS A 288 21.18 -5.60 -1.97
N ALA A 289 22.12 -5.30 -1.07
CA ALA A 289 23.53 -5.09 -1.39
C ALA A 289 24.18 -6.34 -2.01
N VAL A 290 23.90 -7.53 -1.46
CA VAL A 290 24.43 -8.80 -1.98
C VAL A 290 23.81 -9.17 -3.32
N ALA A 291 22.50 -9.00 -3.49
CA ALA A 291 21.80 -9.42 -4.70
C ALA A 291 21.97 -8.43 -5.87
N CYS A 292 22.17 -7.14 -5.58
CA CYS A 292 22.16 -6.06 -6.58
C CYS A 292 21.01 -6.22 -7.60
N PRO A 293 19.74 -6.27 -7.13
CA PRO A 293 18.63 -6.81 -7.89
C PRO A 293 18.16 -5.90 -9.02
N TRP A 294 18.49 -4.61 -9.01
CA TRP A 294 17.97 -3.64 -9.97
C TRP A 294 18.68 -3.74 -11.31
N LYS A 295 17.92 -3.62 -12.41
CA LYS A 295 18.49 -3.65 -13.78
C LYS A 295 19.53 -2.55 -14.00
N HIS A 296 19.22 -1.33 -13.58
CA HIS A 296 20.13 -0.20 -13.69
C HIS A 296 21.08 -0.17 -12.51
N PHE A 297 22.39 -0.17 -12.79
CA PHE A 297 23.43 -0.20 -11.75
C PHE A 297 23.30 0.97 -10.77
N GLY A 298 23.03 2.17 -11.25
CA GLY A 298 22.87 3.36 -10.40
C GLY A 298 21.80 3.22 -9.32
N VAL A 299 20.74 2.44 -9.56
CA VAL A 299 19.67 2.21 -8.57
C VAL A 299 20.10 1.23 -7.47
N ASN A 300 21.17 0.44 -7.68
CA ASN A 300 21.70 -0.44 -6.64
C ASN A 300 22.64 0.30 -5.67
N LEU A 301 23.10 1.51 -6.01
CA LEU A 301 23.98 2.31 -5.14
C LEU A 301 23.21 3.11 -4.09
N PHE A 302 21.89 3.25 -4.26
CA PHE A 302 20.96 3.92 -3.35
C PHE A 302 20.08 2.89 -2.64
#